data_AF-A0A9N8JVY4-F1
#
_entry.id   AF-A0A9N8JVY4-F1
#
_cell.length_a   1.000
_cell.length_b   1.000
_cell.length_c   1.000
_cell.angle_alpha   90.00
_cell.angle_beta   90.00
_cell.angle_gamma   90.00
#
_symmetry.space_group_name_H-M   'P 1'
#
loop_
_entity.id
_entity.type
_entity.pdbx_description
1 polymer ?
#
loop_
_entity_poly.entity_id
_entity_poly.type
_entity_poly.pdbx_seq_one_letter_code
_entity_poly.pdbx_strand_id
1 'polypeptide(L)'
;MTSPAFSELIKDLQQEMGTVTEIKDSNRASPFKDHLNMVAEGMGGLQWVVFEGKPADYVAEILGGVQLFGNRVLKEYKEKSVANPPSLSTSID
;
A
#
# COMPACT_ATOMS: atom_id res chain seq x y z
N MET A 1 7.74 -11.18 -22.91
CA MET A 1 7.29 -12.27 -22.00
C MET A 1 5.90 -12.79 -22.39
N THR A 2 5.80 -13.73 -23.34
CA THR A 2 4.51 -14.09 -23.98
C THR A 2 4.28 -15.60 -24.13
N SER A 3 4.77 -16.41 -23.18
CA SER A 3 4.48 -17.85 -23.20
C SER A 3 3.15 -18.15 -22.48
N PRO A 4 2.33 -19.08 -22.99
CA PRO A 4 1.10 -19.50 -22.31
C PRO A 4 1.34 -20.01 -20.88
N ALA A 5 2.45 -20.71 -20.66
CA ALA A 5 2.83 -21.23 -19.33
C ALA A 5 3.11 -20.09 -18.33
N PHE A 6 3.75 -19.02 -18.78
CA PHE A 6 4.00 -17.85 -17.95
C PHE A 6 2.70 -17.10 -17.62
N SER A 7 1.80 -16.95 -18.61
CA SER A 7 0.49 -16.34 -18.38
C SER A 7 -0.34 -17.12 -17.35
N GLU A 8 -0.32 -18.46 -17.39
CA GLU A 8 -1.00 -19.29 -16.39
C GLU A 8 -0.34 -19.15 -15.00
N LEU A 9 0.98 -19.10 -14.94
CA LEU A 9 1.73 -18.96 -13.68
C LEU A 9 1.39 -17.65 -12.93
N ILE A 10 1.16 -16.55 -13.65
CA ILE A 10 0.91 -15.23 -13.02
C ILE A 10 -0.58 -14.93 -12.80
N LYS A 11 -1.49 -15.80 -13.24
CA LYS A 11 -2.93 -15.57 -13.24
C LYS A 11 -3.47 -15.29 -11.84
N ASP A 12 -3.09 -16.10 -10.87
CA ASP A 12 -3.56 -15.95 -9.49
C ASP A 12 -3.03 -14.64 -8.87
N LEU A 13 -1.79 -14.25 -9.18
CA LEU A 13 -1.25 -12.96 -8.76
C LEU A 13 -2.08 -11.80 -9.34
N GLN A 14 -2.40 -11.84 -10.64
CA GLN A 14 -3.23 -10.82 -11.28
C GLN A 14 -4.63 -10.74 -10.67
N GLN A 15 -5.24 -11.88 -10.35
CA GLN A 15 -6.54 -11.95 -9.70
C GLN A 15 -6.51 -11.30 -8.32
N GLU A 16 -5.55 -11.68 -7.47
CA GLU A 16 -5.43 -11.14 -6.11
C GLU A 16 -5.12 -9.63 -6.11
N MET A 17 -4.31 -9.15 -7.07
CA MET A 17 -4.10 -7.71 -7.27
C MET A 17 -5.40 -6.97 -7.62
N GLY A 18 -6.28 -7.60 -8.40
CA GLY A 18 -7.63 -7.11 -8.67
C GLY A 18 -8.47 -7.02 -7.40
N THR A 19 -8.50 -8.08 -6.59
CA THR A 19 -9.22 -8.11 -5.31
C THR A 19 -8.74 -7.02 -4.34
N VAL A 20 -7.44 -6.77 -4.24
CA VAL A 20 -6.91 -5.66 -3.41
C VAL A 20 -7.42 -4.29 -3.92
N THR A 21 -7.48 -4.11 -5.24
CA THR A 21 -8.01 -2.89 -5.85
C THR A 21 -9.49 -2.71 -5.53
N GLU A 22 -10.28 -3.79 -5.60
CA GLU A 22 -11.70 -3.78 -5.26
C GLU A 22 -11.94 -3.44 -3.78
N ILE A 23 -11.10 -3.96 -2.87
CA ILE A 23 -11.17 -3.61 -1.44
C ILE A 23 -10.96 -2.11 -1.25
N LYS A 24 -9.95 -1.50 -1.89
CA LYS A 24 -9.74 -0.04 -1.86
C LYS A 24 -10.97 0.70 -2.39
N ASP A 25 -11.42 0.33 -3.58
CA ASP A 25 -12.47 1.06 -4.30
C ASP A 25 -13.85 0.94 -3.66
N SER A 26 -14.13 -0.16 -2.98
CA SER A 26 -15.37 -0.38 -2.22
C SER A 26 -15.37 0.33 -0.86
N ASN A 27 -14.21 0.83 -0.41
CA ASN A 27 -14.03 1.44 0.91
C ASN A 27 -13.54 2.90 0.83
N ARG A 28 -13.92 3.64 -0.22
CA ARG A 28 -13.47 5.04 -0.44
C ARG A 28 -13.77 6.01 0.71
N ALA A 29 -14.83 5.76 1.48
CA ALA A 29 -15.22 6.57 2.64
C ALA A 29 -14.53 6.14 3.95
N SER A 30 -13.68 5.10 3.93
CA SER A 30 -13.01 4.57 5.11
C SER A 30 -12.12 5.64 5.77
N PRO A 31 -12.08 5.70 7.11
CA PRO A 31 -11.09 6.51 7.81
C PRO A 31 -9.65 6.06 7.52
N PHE A 32 -9.46 4.83 6.99
CA PHE A 32 -8.17 4.28 6.59
C PHE A 32 -7.88 4.45 5.09
N LYS A 33 -8.57 5.34 4.38
CA LYS A 33 -8.42 5.52 2.92
C LYS A 33 -6.97 5.65 2.45
N ASP A 34 -6.11 6.39 3.17
CA ASP A 34 -4.70 6.55 2.78
C ASP A 34 -3.91 5.26 3.00
N HIS A 35 -4.28 4.42 3.99
CA HIS A 35 -3.68 3.08 4.14
C HIS A 35 -4.08 2.16 2.98
N LEU A 36 -5.37 2.16 2.64
CA LEU A 36 -5.91 1.35 1.54
C LEU A 36 -5.30 1.75 0.20
N ASN A 37 -5.18 3.06 -0.07
CA ASN A 37 -4.48 3.57 -1.24
C ASN A 37 -3.01 3.17 -1.24
N MET A 38 -2.30 3.31 -0.11
CA MET A 38 -0.88 2.95 -0.04
C MET A 38 -0.64 1.48 -0.39
N VAL A 39 -1.44 0.56 0.16
CA VAL A 39 -1.30 -0.87 -0.11
C VAL A 39 -1.69 -1.21 -1.54
N ALA A 40 -2.85 -0.75 -2.01
CA ALA A 40 -3.37 -1.12 -3.31
C ALA A 40 -2.55 -0.56 -4.48
N GLU A 41 -2.13 0.70 -4.42
CA GLU A 41 -1.21 1.26 -5.42
C GLU A 41 0.18 0.60 -5.30
N GLY A 42 0.60 0.24 -4.08
CA GLY A 42 1.88 -0.42 -3.82
C GLY A 42 1.97 -1.84 -4.38
N MET A 43 0.84 -2.53 -4.51
CA MET A 43 0.78 -3.83 -5.20
C MET A 43 1.21 -3.75 -6.66
N GLY A 44 1.13 -2.58 -7.30
CA GLY A 44 1.70 -2.35 -8.62
C GLY A 44 3.17 -2.77 -8.70
N GLY A 45 3.92 -2.67 -7.60
CA GLY A 45 5.31 -3.11 -7.52
C GLY A 45 5.51 -4.58 -7.89
N LEU A 46 4.53 -5.46 -7.64
CA LEU A 46 4.58 -6.88 -8.00
C LEU A 46 4.63 -7.11 -9.52
N GLN A 47 4.22 -6.14 -10.34
CA GLN A 47 4.32 -6.24 -11.80
C GLN A 47 5.75 -6.16 -12.33
N TRP A 48 6.76 -5.98 -11.47
CA TRP A 48 8.16 -6.10 -11.88
C TRP A 48 8.44 -7.43 -12.60
N VAL A 49 7.70 -8.50 -12.27
CA VAL A 49 7.83 -9.83 -12.89
C VAL A 49 7.43 -9.85 -14.36
N VAL A 50 6.62 -8.90 -14.83
CA VAL A 50 6.20 -8.74 -16.23
C VAL A 50 6.85 -7.54 -16.92
N PHE A 51 7.71 -6.80 -16.21
CA PHE A 51 8.39 -5.62 -16.72
C PHE A 51 9.71 -6.00 -17.43
N GLU A 52 9.87 -5.59 -18.69
CA GLU A 52 11.05 -5.92 -19.51
C GLU A 52 12.25 -4.95 -19.30
N GLY A 53 12.08 -3.91 -18.46
CA GLY A 53 13.13 -2.94 -18.16
C GLY A 53 13.99 -3.32 -16.95
N LYS A 54 14.35 -2.32 -16.13
CA LYS A 54 15.11 -2.51 -14.88
C LYS A 54 14.15 -2.73 -13.70
N PRO A 55 14.06 -3.95 -13.13
CA PRO A 55 13.07 -4.24 -12.09
C PRO A 55 13.23 -3.39 -10.83
N ALA A 56 14.47 -3.11 -10.41
CA ALA A 56 14.74 -2.28 -9.24
C ALA A 56 14.23 -0.84 -9.43
N ASP A 57 14.46 -0.25 -10.60
CA ASP A 57 14.01 1.11 -10.92
C ASP A 57 12.48 1.17 -10.98
N TYR A 58 11.82 0.15 -11.55
CA TYR A 58 10.36 0.03 -11.58
C TYR A 58 9.78 0.00 -10.16
N VAL A 59 10.30 -0.88 -9.30
CA VAL A 59 9.84 -0.97 -7.90
C VAL A 59 10.09 0.33 -7.14
N ALA A 60 11.23 1.00 -7.39
CA ALA A 60 11.54 2.29 -6.78
C ALA A 60 10.57 3.40 -7.22
N GLU A 61 10.14 3.42 -8.49
CA GLU A 61 9.14 4.36 -9.00
C GLU A 61 7.78 4.16 -8.32
N ILE A 62 7.31 2.91 -8.23
CA ILE A 62 6.07 2.60 -7.51
C ILE A 62 6.17 3.01 -6.03
N LEU A 63 7.29 2.68 -5.38
CA LEU A 63 7.54 3.08 -3.99
C LEU A 63 7.49 4.60 -3.81
N GLY A 64 8.10 5.35 -4.73
CA GLY A 64 8.04 6.82 -4.75
C GLY A 64 6.62 7.35 -4.88
N GLY A 65 5.78 6.73 -5.73
CA GLY A 65 4.38 7.10 -5.89
C GLY A 65 3.53 6.90 -4.63
N VAL A 66 3.73 5.78 -3.93
CA VAL A 66 2.91 5.45 -2.74
C VAL A 66 3.32 6.16 -1.47
N GLN A 67 4.54 6.73 -1.42
CA GLN A 67 5.02 7.52 -0.29
C GLN A 67 4.10 8.69 0.06
N LEU A 68 3.38 9.27 -0.90
CA LEU A 68 2.39 10.32 -0.64
C LEU A 68 1.35 9.85 0.39
N PHE A 69 0.83 8.63 0.23
CA PHE A 69 -0.16 8.07 1.14
C PHE A 69 0.47 7.71 2.49
N GLY A 70 1.66 7.10 2.49
CA GLY A 70 2.40 6.83 3.72
C GLY A 70 2.71 8.08 4.54
N ASN A 71 3.08 9.18 3.89
CA ASN A 71 3.32 10.46 4.55
C ASN A 71 2.05 11.06 5.18
N ARG A 72 0.90 10.90 4.53
CA ARG A 72 -0.40 11.32 5.12
C ARG A 72 -0.74 10.52 6.36
N VAL A 73 -0.54 9.20 6.31
CA VAL A 73 -0.69 8.32 7.48
C VAL A 73 0.23 8.75 8.61
N LEU A 74 1.52 8.94 8.34
CA LEU A 74 2.48 9.38 9.36
C LEU A 74 2.08 10.72 9.98
N LYS A 75 1.62 11.67 9.17
CA LYS A 75 1.17 12.97 9.65
C LYS A 75 -0.04 12.83 10.58
N GLU A 76 -1.08 12.14 10.14
CA GLU A 76 -2.32 11.96 10.90
C GLU A 76 -2.06 11.33 12.27
N TYR A 77 -1.18 10.32 12.35
CA TYR A 77 -0.95 9.58 13.59
C TYR A 77 0.11 10.22 14.49
N LYS A 78 1.06 10.99 13.93
CA LYS A 78 1.93 11.86 14.73
C LYS A 78 1.14 13.00 15.39
N GLU A 79 0.18 13.59 14.69
CA GLU A 79 -0.68 14.64 15.26
C GLU A 79 -1.61 14.08 16.35
N LYS A 80 -2.16 12.87 16.16
CA LYS A 80 -2.99 12.20 17.17
C LYS A 80 -2.21 11.76 18.42
N SER A 81 -0.96 11.31 18.29
CA SER A 81 -0.14 10.97 19.46
C SER A 81 0.25 12.20 20.29
N VAL A 82 0.43 13.35 19.63
CA VAL A 82 0.66 14.63 20.30
C VAL A 82 -0.62 15.17 20.96
N ALA A 83 -1.79 14.92 20.38
CA ALA A 83 -3.08 15.37 20.93
C ALA A 83 -3.59 14.53 22.11
N ASN A 84 -3.13 13.28 22.23
CA ASN A 84 -3.42 12.38 23.36
C ASN A 84 -2.09 11.81 23.90
N PRO A 85 -1.28 12.64 24.58
CA PRO A 85 -0.16 12.08 25.34
C PRO A 85 -0.77 11.12 26.37
N PRO A 86 -0.21 9.92 26.56
CA PRO A 86 -0.66 9.06 27.65
C PRO A 86 -0.58 9.90 28.92
N SER A 87 -1.73 10.17 29.55
CA SER A 87 -1.75 10.70 30.90
C SER A 87 -1.03 9.64 31.72
N LEU A 88 0.25 9.87 32.01
CA LEU A 88 0.96 9.15 33.04
C LEU A 88 0.16 9.45 34.32
N SER A 89 -0.76 8.55 34.66
CA SER A 89 -1.34 8.51 36.00
C SER A 89 -0.22 8.05 36.92
N THR A 90 0.70 8.96 37.23
CA THR A 90 1.53 8.87 38.43
C THR A 90 0.63 9.17 39.61
N SER A 91 -0.29 8.26 39.89
CA SER A 91 -0.98 8.15 41.16
C SER A 91 -0.49 6.83 41.75
N ILE A 92 0.68 6.90 42.39
CA ILE A 92 1.01 6.00 43.48
C ILE A 92 0.40 6.68 44.71
N ASP A 93 -0.84 6.31 45.03
CA ASP A 93 -1.38 6.37 46.39
C ASP A 93 -1.43 4.94 46.93
#